data_AF-A0A4W4G995-F1
#
_entry.id   AF-A0A4W4G995-F1
#
_cell.length_a   1.000
_cell.length_b   1.000
_cell.length_c   1.000
_cell.angle_alpha   90.00
_cell.angle_beta   90.00
_cell.angle_gamma   90.00
#
_symmetry.space_group_name_H-M   'P 1'
#
loop_
_entity.id
_entity.type
_entity.pdbx_description
1 polymer ?
#
loop_
_entity_poly.entity_id
_entity_poly.type
_entity_poly.pdbx_seq_one_letter_code
_entity_poly.pdbx_strand_id
1 'polypeptide(L)'
;MDRASDLTDAFVEVKFGTTTFKTDVCPKSLNPQWNSEWFKFEINVLVKVDLFNDLNRFRQSSCGVKFFCTTSIPRCFRAVLIHGFVEELVVNEDPEYQWIDRIRTPRASNEARQRLISLMSGELQRKIGLKVLEMGGNAVVGYLQCFDLEGESGLVVRAIGTACTLDKISSTYTAAIVQNLSNSSPSKDMKE
;
A
#
# COMPACT_ATOMS: atom_id res chain seq x y z
N MET A 1 8.68 56.56 14.62
CA MET A 1 7.95 57.68 13.99
C MET A 1 8.71 58.95 14.35
N ASP A 2 9.26 59.62 13.35
CA ASP A 2 10.12 60.79 13.56
C ASP A 2 9.23 62.00 13.85
N ARG A 3 9.13 62.41 15.13
CA ARG A 3 8.13 63.37 15.64
C ARG A 3 8.15 64.76 14.98
N ALA A 4 9.20 65.09 14.23
CA ALA A 4 9.35 66.37 13.55
C ALA A 4 8.82 66.37 12.10
N SER A 5 8.60 65.20 11.48
CA SER A 5 8.21 65.09 10.07
C SER A 5 6.97 64.24 9.81
N ASP A 6 6.40 63.59 10.83
CA ASP A 6 5.27 62.64 10.74
C ASP A 6 5.47 61.46 9.76
N LEU A 7 6.70 61.27 9.27
CA LEU A 7 7.06 60.19 8.36
C LEU A 7 7.65 59.00 9.14
N THR A 8 7.56 57.81 8.54
CA THR A 8 8.03 56.54 9.13
C THR A 8 8.96 55.81 8.17
N ASP A 9 9.86 55.02 8.75
CA ASP A 9 10.73 54.12 8.01
C ASP A 9 10.01 52.79 7.83
N ALA A 10 9.75 52.41 6.58
CA ALA A 10 8.89 51.29 6.24
C ALA A 10 9.70 50.13 5.66
N PHE A 11 9.41 48.90 6.09
CA PHE A 11 9.91 47.66 5.48
C PHE A 11 8.87 46.55 5.62
N VAL A 12 8.97 45.49 4.81
CA VAL A 12 8.13 44.30 4.89
C VAL A 12 8.96 43.11 5.33
N GLU A 13 8.43 42.34 6.28
CA GLU A 13 8.99 41.05 6.71
C GLU A 13 7.99 39.95 6.34
N VAL A 14 8.43 38.94 5.59
CA VAL A 14 7.62 37.77 5.23
C VAL A 14 8.20 36.54 5.92
N LYS A 15 7.36 35.85 6.69
CA LYS A 15 7.73 34.60 7.38
C LYS A 15 6.93 33.44 6.84
N PHE A 16 7.64 32.36 6.49
CA PHE A 16 7.05 31.10 6.09
C PHE A 16 7.81 29.96 6.76
N GLY A 17 7.14 29.22 7.66
CA GLY A 17 7.80 28.24 8.52
C GLY A 17 8.92 28.88 9.35
N THR A 18 10.13 28.34 9.25
CA THR A 18 11.34 28.87 9.92
C THR A 18 12.11 29.90 9.07
N THR A 19 11.74 30.09 7.80
CA THR A 19 12.39 31.07 6.91
C THR A 19 11.74 32.44 7.02
N THR A 20 12.58 33.47 7.14
CA THR A 20 12.17 34.88 7.21
C THR A 20 12.94 35.67 6.17
N PHE A 21 12.23 36.44 5.34
CA PHE A 21 12.81 37.41 4.42
C PHE A 21 12.34 38.82 4.77
N LYS A 22 13.20 39.81 4.49
CA LYS A 22 12.91 41.23 4.67
C LYS A 22 13.24 42.00 3.40
N THR A 23 12.44 43.02 3.10
CA THR A 23 12.83 44.05 2.15
C THR A 23 13.80 45.02 2.79
N ASP A 24 14.45 45.84 1.97
CA ASP A 24 15.17 47.01 2.45
C ASP A 24 14.22 48.00 3.16
N VAL A 25 14.79 48.87 3.99
CA VAL A 25 14.03 49.90 4.69
C VAL A 25 13.92 51.13 3.79
N CYS A 26 12.70 51.59 3.54
CA CYS A 26 12.42 52.85 2.86
C CYS A 26 12.23 53.94 3.91
N PRO A 27 13.21 54.85 4.10
CA PRO A 27 13.14 55.83 5.17
C PRO A 27 12.13 56.92 4.83
N LYS A 28 11.42 57.41 5.85
CA LYS A 28 10.55 58.59 5.78
C LYS A 28 9.56 58.58 4.60
N SER A 29 8.93 57.44 4.32
CA SER A 29 7.96 57.30 3.23
C SER A 29 6.66 56.65 3.71
N LEU A 30 5.52 57.23 3.31
CA LEU A 30 4.18 56.65 3.53
C LEU A 30 3.70 55.82 2.33
N ASN A 31 4.44 55.83 1.22
CA ASN A 31 4.15 55.07 0.00
C ASN A 31 5.42 54.34 -0.48
N PRO A 32 5.96 53.40 0.32
CA PRO A 32 7.20 52.72 -0.01
C PRO A 32 7.07 51.84 -1.26
N GLN A 33 8.01 51.97 -2.19
CA GLN A 33 8.18 51.07 -3.33
C GLN A 33 9.51 50.35 -3.19
N TRP A 34 9.48 49.10 -2.71
CA TRP A 34 10.70 48.35 -2.43
C TRP A 34 11.34 47.75 -3.67
N ASN A 35 10.55 47.40 -4.69
CA ASN A 35 11.04 46.73 -5.92
C ASN A 35 12.01 45.57 -5.62
N SER A 36 11.79 44.85 -4.50
CA SER A 36 12.64 43.75 -4.06
C SER A 36 12.46 42.54 -4.98
N GLU A 37 13.52 41.76 -5.15
CA GLU A 37 13.46 40.47 -5.84
C GLU A 37 12.45 39.51 -5.21
N TRP A 38 12.00 38.52 -6.00
CA TRP A 38 11.01 37.54 -5.55
C TRP A 38 11.54 36.69 -4.39
N PHE A 39 10.76 36.59 -3.30
CA PHE A 39 11.05 35.65 -2.23
C PHE A 39 10.68 34.22 -2.65
N LYS A 40 11.66 33.32 -2.63
CA LYS A 40 11.46 31.90 -2.91
C LYS A 40 11.41 31.10 -1.62
N PHE A 41 10.37 30.27 -1.48
CA PHE A 41 10.21 29.35 -0.36
C PHE A 41 10.18 27.90 -0.90
N GLU A 42 10.74 26.96 -0.15
CA GLU A 42 10.73 25.54 -0.49
C GLU A 42 9.82 24.78 0.48
N ILE A 43 8.97 23.90 -0.06
CA ILE A 43 8.05 23.06 0.72
C ILE A 43 8.52 21.61 0.59
N ASN A 44 8.92 21.01 1.71
CA ASN A 44 9.24 19.60 1.79
C ASN A 44 8.03 18.83 2.33
N VAL A 45 7.42 17.97 1.51
CA VAL A 45 6.28 17.13 1.90
C VAL A 45 6.76 15.70 2.09
N LEU A 46 6.55 15.15 3.29
CA LEU A 46 6.74 13.73 3.57
C LEU A 46 5.37 13.06 3.65
N VAL A 47 5.10 12.11 2.75
CA VAL A 47 3.90 11.26 2.83
C VAL A 47 4.28 9.96 3.54
N LYS A 48 3.73 9.77 4.73
CA LYS A 48 3.88 8.53 5.50
C LYS A 48 2.56 7.76 5.47
N VAL A 49 2.62 6.50 5.06
CA VAL A 49 1.47 5.57 5.15
C VAL A 49 1.69 4.69 6.36
N ASP A 50 0.91 4.92 7.42
CA ASP A 50 0.90 4.08 8.61
C ASP A 50 -0.27 3.10 8.53
N LEU A 51 0.02 1.80 8.58
CA LEU A 51 -0.99 0.75 8.66
C LEU A 51 -1.37 0.55 10.13
N PHE A 52 -2.49 1.12 10.56
CA PHE A 52 -3.03 0.85 11.88
C PHE A 52 -3.65 -0.54 11.90
N ASN A 53 -3.37 -1.30 12.97
CA ASN A 53 -4.01 -2.59 13.17
C ASN A 53 -5.52 -2.35 13.26
N ASP A 54 -6.32 -3.19 12.60
CA ASP A 54 -7.77 -2.99 12.52
C ASP A 54 -8.38 -3.16 13.93
N LEU A 55 -8.51 -2.06 14.67
CA LEU A 55 -9.17 -2.02 15.98
C LEU A 55 -10.70 -2.14 15.84
N ASN A 56 -11.22 -2.32 14.62
CA ASN A 56 -12.62 -2.51 14.36
C ASN A 56 -13.10 -3.84 14.98
N ARG A 57 -13.97 -3.71 15.99
CA ARG A 57 -14.62 -4.83 16.69
C ARG A 57 -15.37 -5.77 15.74
N PHE A 58 -15.75 -5.31 14.55
CA PHE A 58 -16.49 -6.09 13.54
C PHE A 58 -15.59 -6.87 12.55
N ARG A 59 -14.25 -6.83 12.69
CA ARG A 59 -13.26 -7.62 11.90
C ARG A 59 -13.62 -7.75 10.42
N GLN A 60 -13.92 -6.63 9.76
CA GLN A 60 -14.31 -6.66 8.34
C GLN A 60 -13.11 -6.66 7.38
N SER A 61 -11.90 -6.44 7.89
CA SER A 61 -10.66 -6.50 7.10
C SER A 61 -9.98 -7.86 7.21
N SER A 62 -9.41 -8.31 6.09
CA SER A 62 -8.53 -9.48 6.03
C SER A 62 -7.05 -9.10 6.24
N CYS A 63 -6.79 -8.06 7.03
CA CYS A 63 -5.44 -7.54 7.24
C CYS A 63 -4.52 -8.63 7.80
N GLY A 64 -3.29 -8.73 7.28
CA GLY A 64 -2.29 -9.71 7.72
C GLY A 64 -2.29 -11.04 6.96
N VAL A 65 -3.35 -11.35 6.20
CA VAL A 65 -3.39 -12.53 5.31
C VAL A 65 -2.60 -12.27 4.04
N LYS A 66 -1.67 -13.17 3.71
CA LYS A 66 -0.86 -13.10 2.48
C LYS A 66 -1.40 -14.02 1.41
N PHE A 67 -1.61 -13.50 0.21
CA PHE A 67 -2.04 -14.31 -0.94
C PHE A 67 -0.84 -14.63 -1.82
N PHE A 68 -0.63 -15.92 -2.08
CA PHE A 68 0.41 -16.44 -2.96
C PHE A 68 -0.23 -17.21 -4.10
N CYS A 69 -0.01 -16.77 -5.34
CA CYS A 69 -0.47 -17.49 -6.53
C CYS A 69 0.35 -18.75 -6.83
N THR A 70 1.49 -18.94 -6.14
CA THR A 70 2.33 -20.14 -6.31
C THR A 70 1.66 -21.34 -5.66
N THR A 71 1.63 -22.47 -6.37
CA THR A 71 1.07 -23.74 -5.87
C THR A 71 1.95 -24.40 -4.79
N SER A 72 3.18 -23.92 -4.62
CA SER A 72 4.08 -24.31 -3.53
C SER A 72 4.33 -23.15 -2.57
N ILE A 73 4.70 -23.48 -1.33
CA ILE A 73 5.07 -22.50 -0.32
C ILE A 73 6.36 -21.78 -0.78
N PRO A 74 6.37 -20.43 -0.85
CA PRO A 74 7.55 -19.69 -1.30
C PRO A 74 8.76 -19.96 -0.39
N ARG A 75 9.96 -19.98 -0.98
CA ARG A 75 11.23 -20.37 -0.33
C ARG A 75 11.60 -19.59 0.94
N CYS A 76 11.06 -18.39 1.13
CA CYS A 76 11.30 -17.57 2.32
C CYS A 76 10.33 -17.87 3.48
N PHE A 77 9.41 -18.83 3.29
CA PHE A 77 8.44 -19.25 4.28
C PHE A 77 8.52 -20.76 4.54
N ARG A 78 8.09 -21.15 5.73
CA ARG A 78 7.85 -22.54 6.12
C ARG A 78 6.38 -22.67 6.52
N ALA A 79 5.68 -23.67 5.99
CA ALA A 79 4.34 -23.97 6.50
C ALA A 79 4.42 -24.61 7.87
N VAL A 80 3.74 -23.99 8.82
CA VAL A 80 3.53 -24.48 10.18
C VAL A 80 2.28 -25.37 10.21
N LEU A 81 1.21 -24.92 9.55
CA LEU A 81 -0.07 -25.62 9.50
C LEU A 81 -0.75 -25.41 8.15
N ILE A 82 -1.39 -26.45 7.64
CA ILE A 82 -2.25 -26.40 6.46
C ILE A 82 -3.68 -26.59 6.98
N HIS A 83 -4.50 -25.56 6.88
CA HIS A 83 -5.90 -25.57 7.35
C HIS A 83 -6.83 -26.28 6.38
N GLY A 84 -6.55 -26.17 5.08
CA GLY A 84 -7.31 -26.84 4.03
C GLY A 84 -7.74 -25.90 2.92
N PHE A 85 -8.67 -26.37 2.10
CA PHE A 85 -9.16 -25.66 0.93
C PHE A 85 -10.04 -24.46 1.31
N VAL A 86 -9.89 -23.35 0.59
CA VAL A 86 -10.75 -22.18 0.67
C VAL A 86 -11.24 -21.80 -0.71
N GLU A 87 -12.52 -21.48 -0.80
CA GLU A 87 -13.13 -20.94 -2.00
C GLU A 87 -14.11 -19.82 -1.67
N GLU A 88 -14.34 -18.94 -2.65
CA GLU A 88 -15.40 -17.95 -2.61
C GLU A 88 -15.84 -17.59 -4.02
N LEU A 89 -17.07 -17.10 -4.15
CA LEU A 89 -17.61 -16.54 -5.38
C LEU A 89 -18.39 -15.25 -5.10
N VAL A 90 -18.24 -14.27 -6.00
CA VAL A 90 -19.01 -13.02 -5.99
C VAL A 90 -19.58 -12.81 -7.39
N VAL A 91 -20.84 -12.37 -7.45
CA VAL A 91 -21.54 -12.03 -8.69
C VAL A 91 -21.90 -10.56 -8.65
N ASN A 92 -21.75 -9.87 -9.77
CA ASN A 92 -22.23 -8.51 -9.95
C ASN A 92 -22.67 -8.28 -11.39
N GLU A 93 -23.47 -7.25 -11.62
CA GLU A 93 -23.97 -6.90 -12.94
C GLU A 93 -22.83 -6.42 -13.85
N ASP A 94 -22.84 -6.79 -15.14
CA ASP A 94 -21.83 -6.33 -16.11
C ASP A 94 -22.25 -4.97 -16.73
N PRO A 95 -21.43 -3.89 -16.58
CA PRO A 95 -21.69 -2.57 -17.14
C PRO A 95 -21.70 -2.46 -18.68
N GLU A 96 -21.59 -3.56 -19.43
CA GLU A 96 -21.86 -3.55 -20.88
C GLU A 96 -23.26 -4.05 -21.25
N TYR A 97 -23.97 -4.71 -20.33
CA TYR A 97 -25.27 -5.33 -20.62
C TYR A 97 -26.46 -4.52 -20.09
N GLN A 98 -26.24 -3.40 -19.40
CA GLN A 98 -27.32 -2.54 -18.91
C GLN A 98 -27.84 -1.59 -19.99
N TRP A 99 -29.16 -1.35 -19.99
CA TRP A 99 -29.83 -0.54 -21.02
C TRP A 99 -29.33 0.92 -21.09
N ILE A 100 -28.85 1.47 -19.96
CA ILE A 100 -28.25 2.83 -19.87
C ILE A 100 -26.93 2.91 -20.65
N ASP A 101 -26.22 1.79 -20.84
CA ASP A 101 -24.92 1.76 -21.50
C ASP A 101 -25.03 1.84 -23.03
N ARG A 102 -26.23 1.77 -23.63
CA ARG A 102 -26.47 2.12 -25.04
C ARG A 102 -26.22 3.59 -25.36
N ILE A 103 -26.16 4.45 -24.33
CA ILE A 103 -25.91 5.89 -24.44
C ILE A 103 -24.42 6.20 -24.19
N ARG A 104 -23.68 5.29 -23.55
CA ARG A 104 -22.25 5.49 -23.24
C ARG A 104 -21.37 5.14 -24.43
N THR A 105 -20.24 5.82 -24.53
CA THR A 105 -19.21 5.44 -25.51
C THR A 105 -18.57 4.10 -25.09
N PRO A 106 -18.14 3.26 -26.05
CA PRO A 106 -17.48 1.97 -25.74
C PRO A 106 -16.30 2.11 -24.79
N ARG A 107 -15.58 3.24 -24.85
CA ARG A 107 -14.44 3.52 -23.96
C ARG A 107 -14.87 3.67 -22.49
N ALA A 108 -15.96 4.39 -22.23
CA ALA A 108 -16.44 4.63 -20.86
C ALA A 108 -16.99 3.37 -20.19
N SER A 109 -17.68 2.51 -20.95
CA SER A 109 -18.19 1.24 -20.43
C SER A 109 -17.04 0.25 -20.13
N ASN A 110 -16.02 0.18 -21.00
CA ASN A 110 -14.82 -0.62 -20.75
C ASN A 110 -14.05 -0.19 -19.49
N GLU A 111 -13.90 1.12 -19.26
CA GLU A 111 -13.28 1.66 -18.05
C GLU A 111 -14.09 1.29 -16.79
N ALA A 112 -15.42 1.40 -16.87
CA ALA A 112 -16.30 0.99 -15.77
C ALA A 112 -16.18 -0.50 -15.46
N ARG A 113 -16.09 -1.37 -16.48
CA ARG A 113 -15.86 -2.80 -16.26
C ARG A 113 -14.51 -3.09 -15.64
N GLN A 114 -13.42 -2.49 -16.14
CA GLN A 114 -12.09 -2.68 -15.55
C GLN A 114 -12.06 -2.29 -14.08
N ARG A 115 -12.76 -1.21 -13.72
CA ARG A 115 -12.95 -0.80 -12.33
C ARG A 115 -13.75 -1.83 -11.54
N LEU A 116 -14.85 -2.34 -12.08
CA LEU A 116 -15.67 -3.37 -11.44
C LEU A 116 -14.90 -4.66 -11.18
N ILE A 117 -14.15 -5.15 -12.17
CA ILE A 117 -13.27 -6.33 -12.06
C ILE A 117 -12.31 -6.16 -10.87
N SER A 118 -11.70 -4.97 -10.75
CA SER A 118 -10.76 -4.66 -9.67
C SER A 118 -11.46 -4.64 -8.30
N LEU A 119 -12.66 -4.04 -8.22
CA LEU A 119 -13.45 -3.99 -6.99
C LEU A 119 -13.88 -5.39 -6.54
N MET A 120 -14.39 -6.19 -7.47
CA MET A 120 -14.81 -7.56 -7.18
C MET A 120 -13.63 -8.45 -6.80
N SER A 121 -12.46 -8.25 -7.43
CA SER A 121 -11.26 -8.99 -7.04
C SER A 121 -10.87 -8.71 -5.59
N GLY A 122 -10.89 -7.43 -5.17
CA GLY A 122 -10.61 -7.04 -3.80
C GLY A 122 -11.67 -7.52 -2.81
N GLU A 123 -12.96 -7.48 -3.17
CA GLU A 123 -14.04 -8.02 -2.34
C GLU A 123 -13.87 -9.51 -2.10
N LEU A 124 -13.59 -10.27 -3.16
CA LEU A 124 -13.39 -11.71 -3.11
C LEU A 124 -12.18 -12.09 -2.25
N GLN A 125 -11.04 -11.43 -2.47
CA GLN A 125 -9.85 -11.63 -1.64
C GLN A 125 -10.13 -11.34 -0.18
N ARG A 126 -10.87 -10.25 0.13
CA ARG A 126 -11.26 -9.92 1.50
C ARG A 126 -12.12 -11.01 2.13
N LYS A 127 -13.14 -11.52 1.43
CA LYS A 127 -14.00 -12.61 1.92
C LYS A 127 -13.20 -13.89 2.22
N ILE A 128 -12.34 -14.31 1.29
CA ILE A 128 -11.44 -15.46 1.50
C ILE A 128 -10.50 -15.21 2.67
N GLY A 129 -9.92 -14.02 2.76
CA GLY A 129 -9.01 -13.67 3.84
C GLY A 129 -9.67 -13.69 5.22
N LEU A 130 -10.95 -13.28 5.31
CA LEU A 130 -11.72 -13.43 6.55
C LEU A 130 -11.91 -14.90 6.93
N LYS A 131 -12.29 -15.78 5.98
CA LYS A 131 -12.36 -17.23 6.23
C LYS A 131 -11.02 -17.80 6.73
N VAL A 132 -9.91 -17.33 6.16
CA VAL A 132 -8.56 -17.76 6.55
C VAL A 132 -8.25 -17.33 7.99
N LEU A 133 -8.60 -16.10 8.36
CA LEU A 133 -8.43 -15.61 9.74
C LEU A 133 -9.31 -16.36 10.74
N GLU A 134 -10.54 -16.72 10.36
CA GLU A 134 -11.44 -17.53 11.18
C GLU A 134 -10.86 -18.92 11.49
N MET A 135 -10.14 -19.50 10.52
CA MET A 135 -9.39 -20.75 10.72
C MET A 135 -8.08 -20.57 11.50
N GLY A 136 -7.66 -19.33 11.80
CA GLY A 136 -6.37 -19.05 12.44
C GLY A 136 -5.17 -19.11 11.48
N GLY A 137 -5.42 -19.06 10.17
CA GLY A 137 -4.40 -18.95 9.13
C GLY A 137 -3.89 -17.52 8.94
N ASN A 138 -2.75 -17.39 8.26
CA ASN A 138 -2.17 -16.09 7.91
C ASN A 138 -1.78 -15.99 6.43
N ALA A 139 -2.09 -17.01 5.63
CA ALA A 139 -1.78 -17.03 4.21
C ALA A 139 -2.75 -17.92 3.42
N VAL A 140 -2.88 -17.61 2.13
CA VAL A 140 -3.50 -18.45 1.10
C VAL A 140 -2.41 -18.80 0.09
N VAL A 141 -2.15 -20.09 -0.12
CA VAL A 141 -1.20 -20.62 -1.11
C VAL A 141 -1.97 -21.22 -2.29
N GLY A 142 -1.43 -21.15 -3.49
CA GLY A 142 -2.10 -21.59 -4.71
C GLY A 142 -3.36 -20.78 -5.00
N TYR A 143 -3.36 -19.49 -4.65
CA TYR A 143 -4.49 -18.60 -4.93
C TYR A 143 -4.69 -18.47 -6.45
N LEU A 144 -5.86 -18.88 -6.91
CA LEU A 144 -6.28 -18.78 -8.31
C LEU A 144 -7.60 -18.05 -8.36
N GLN A 145 -7.68 -17.02 -9.20
CA GLN A 145 -8.90 -16.25 -9.44
C GLN A 145 -9.31 -16.39 -10.90
N CYS A 146 -10.60 -16.66 -11.11
CA CYS A 146 -11.23 -16.83 -12.41
C CYS A 146 -12.40 -15.85 -12.53
N PHE A 147 -12.57 -15.31 -13.73
CA PHE A 147 -13.65 -14.40 -14.08
C PHE A 147 -14.45 -15.02 -15.21
N ASP A 148 -15.75 -15.17 -14.98
CA ASP A 148 -16.69 -15.71 -15.95
C ASP A 148 -17.70 -14.62 -16.32
N LEU A 149 -17.92 -14.44 -17.62
CA LEU A 149 -18.92 -13.50 -18.16
C LEU A 149 -20.17 -14.31 -18.51
N GLU A 150 -21.20 -14.23 -17.68
CA GLU A 150 -22.41 -15.05 -17.79
C GLU A 150 -23.57 -14.35 -18.52
N GLY A 151 -23.27 -13.36 -19.38
CA GLY A 151 -24.26 -12.66 -20.19
C GLY A 151 -25.32 -11.96 -19.32
N GLU A 152 -26.56 -12.46 -19.33
CA GLU A 152 -27.67 -11.90 -18.56
C GLU A 152 -27.47 -11.98 -17.04
N SER A 153 -26.62 -12.89 -16.55
CA SER A 153 -26.32 -13.04 -15.12
C SER A 153 -25.19 -12.11 -14.65
N GLY A 154 -24.53 -11.41 -15.57
CA GLY A 154 -23.45 -10.45 -15.28
C GLY A 154 -22.06 -11.06 -15.21
N LEU A 155 -21.19 -10.45 -14.41
CA LEU A 155 -19.81 -10.84 -14.18
C LEU A 155 -19.71 -11.64 -12.89
N VAL A 156 -19.16 -12.84 -13.00
CA VAL A 156 -18.91 -13.76 -11.88
C VAL A 156 -17.41 -13.82 -11.62
N VAL A 157 -17.01 -13.72 -10.35
CA VAL A 157 -15.62 -13.92 -9.94
C VAL A 157 -15.56 -15.05 -8.93
N ARG A 158 -14.76 -16.07 -9.23
CA ARG A 158 -14.46 -17.19 -8.33
C ARG A 158 -13.00 -17.19 -7.97
N ALA A 159 -12.69 -17.59 -6.75
CA ALA A 159 -11.32 -17.88 -6.39
C ALA A 159 -11.22 -19.08 -5.45
N ILE A 160 -10.10 -19.76 -5.55
CA ILE A 160 -9.75 -20.93 -4.77
C ILE A 160 -8.33 -20.80 -4.22
N GLY A 161 -8.02 -21.55 -3.18
CA GLY A 161 -6.66 -21.66 -2.65
C GLY A 161 -6.59 -22.61 -1.45
N THR A 162 -5.43 -22.67 -0.82
CA THR A 162 -5.20 -23.42 0.42
C THR A 162 -4.85 -22.47 1.54
N ALA A 163 -5.64 -22.48 2.61
CA ALA A 163 -5.36 -21.71 3.81
C ALA A 163 -4.24 -22.35 4.63
N CYS A 164 -3.25 -21.54 5.02
CA CYS A 164 -2.07 -21.99 5.73
C CYS A 164 -1.69 -21.00 6.85
N THR A 165 -0.94 -21.51 7.83
CA THR A 165 -0.12 -20.70 8.75
C THR A 165 1.33 -20.85 8.34
N LEU A 166 1.97 -19.74 7.96
CA LEU A 166 3.36 -19.68 7.50
C LEU A 166 4.24 -18.88 8.47
N ASP A 167 5.44 -19.40 8.71
CA ASP A 167 6.54 -18.69 9.39
C ASP A 167 7.54 -18.16 8.36
N LYS A 168 8.07 -16.95 8.58
CA LYS A 168 9.19 -16.45 7.78
C LYS A 168 10.48 -17.14 8.23
N ILE A 169 11.21 -17.71 7.28
CA ILE A 169 12.53 -18.27 7.55
C ILE A 169 13.48 -17.09 7.78
N SER A 170 13.94 -16.89 9.02
CA SER A 170 14.93 -15.85 9.33
C SER A 170 16.28 -16.23 8.73
N SER A 171 16.91 -15.29 8.00
CA SER A 171 18.24 -15.45 7.40
C SER A 171 19.37 -15.75 8.41
N THR A 172 19.09 -15.71 9.71
CA THR A 172 20.05 -16.15 10.74
C THR A 172 20.30 -17.66 10.72
N TYR A 173 19.36 -18.48 10.25
CA TYR A 173 19.56 -19.94 10.20
C TYR A 173 20.55 -20.39 9.12
N THR A 174 20.64 -19.69 7.98
CA THR A 174 21.62 -20.02 6.93
C THR A 174 23.05 -19.69 7.36
N ALA A 175 23.26 -18.63 8.15
CA ALA A 175 24.58 -18.31 8.69
C ALA A 175 25.08 -19.37 9.70
N ALA A 176 24.17 -19.89 10.56
CA ALA A 176 24.51 -20.91 11.56
C ALA A 176 24.85 -22.28 10.95
N ILE A 177 24.21 -22.67 9.85
CA ILE A 177 24.53 -23.95 9.17
C ILE A 177 25.90 -23.88 8.50
N VAL A 178 26.26 -22.75 7.88
CA VAL A 178 27.58 -22.60 7.23
C VAL A 178 28.72 -22.61 8.25
N GLN A 179 28.54 -22.01 9.43
CA GLN A 179 29.55 -22.03 10.50
C GLN A 179 29.79 -23.44 11.09
N ASN A 180 28.77 -24.30 11.12
CA ASN A 180 28.91 -25.67 11.63
C ASN A 180 29.60 -26.61 10.65
N LEU A 181 29.54 -26.35 9.33
CA LEU A 181 30.31 -27.12 8.35
C LEU A 181 31.78 -26.67 8.25
N SER A 182 32.09 -25.39 8.50
CA SER A 182 33.44 -24.86 8.38
C SER A 182 34.38 -25.20 9.55
N ASN A 183 33.89 -25.81 10.63
CA ASN A 183 34.69 -26.15 11.81
C ASN A 183 35.18 -27.61 11.87
N SER A 184 35.03 -28.40 10.81
CA SER A 184 35.65 -29.72 10.71
C SER A 184 37.06 -29.62 10.08
N SER A 185 38.04 -29.22 10.89
CA SER A 185 39.46 -29.35 10.50
C SER A 185 39.89 -30.82 10.55
N PRO A 186 40.67 -31.33 9.58
CA PRO A 186 41.11 -32.73 9.57
C PRO A 186 42.23 -32.94 10.59
N SER A 187 42.01 -33.82 11.57
CA SER A 187 43.04 -34.30 12.49
C SER A 187 44.09 -35.08 11.69
N LYS A 188 45.35 -34.65 11.76
CA LYS A 188 46.50 -35.35 11.20
C LYS A 188 46.67 -36.73 11.83
N ASP A 189 46.76 -37.76 11.00
CA ASP A 189 47.31 -39.06 11.35
C ASP A 189 48.77 -38.91 11.83
N MET A 190 49.06 -39.43 13.03
CA MET A 190 50.40 -39.72 13.50
C MET A 190 50.54 -41.23 13.69
N LYS A 191 51.52 -41.76 12.96
CA LYS A 191 52.00 -43.14 12.90
C LYS A 191 52.13 -43.85 14.25
N GLU A 192 51.85 -45.14 14.22
CA GLU A 192 52.79 -46.18 14.68
C GLU A 192 52.93 -47.23 13.57
#